data_AF-A0A7X7E202-F1
#
_entry.id   AF-A0A7X7E202-F1
#
_cell.length_a   1.000
_cell.length_b   1.000
_cell.length_c   1.000
_cell.angle_alpha   90.00
_cell.angle_beta   90.00
_cell.angle_gamma   90.00
#
_symmetry.space_group_name_H-M   'P 1'
#
loop_
_entity.id
_entity.type
_entity.pdbx_description
1 polymer ?
#
loop_
_entity_poly.entity_id
_entity_poly.type
_entity_poly.pdbx_seq_one_letter_code
_entity_poly.pdbx_strand_id
1 'polypeptide(L)'
;MEKELVKESVERDCNSLKDYKKEILQCLLEPSLGNFEDMSGTEVKLWIIGRKEEYLITLNPENAKYGVGFKNIYNEYIYLGDNDSLSDAYEIIISREE
;
A
#
# COMPACT_ATOMS: atom_id res chain seq x y z
N MET A 1 0.04 -11.33 -11.28
CA MET A 1 0.88 -11.72 -10.12
C MET A 1 0.04 -12.54 -9.16
N GLU A 2 0.52 -13.70 -8.73
CA GLU A 2 -0.17 -14.54 -7.76
C GLU A 2 0.04 -14.02 -6.33
N LYS A 3 -0.90 -14.32 -5.43
CA LYS A 3 -0.89 -13.82 -4.04
C LYS A 3 0.37 -14.21 -3.26
N GLU A 4 0.89 -15.41 -3.47
CA GLU A 4 2.13 -15.89 -2.85
C GLU A 4 3.33 -15.03 -3.25
N LEU A 5 3.44 -14.67 -4.53
CA LEU A 5 4.53 -13.82 -5.04
C LEU A 5 4.49 -12.41 -4.44
N VAL A 6 3.28 -11.89 -4.19
CA VAL A 6 3.09 -10.61 -3.48
C VAL A 6 3.66 -10.71 -2.07
N LYS A 7 3.32 -11.77 -1.34
CA LYS A 7 3.81 -11.99 0.02
C LYS A 7 5.33 -12.06 0.06
N GLU A 8 5.93 -12.88 -0.80
CA GLU A 8 7.39 -13.02 -0.87
C GLU A 8 8.08 -11.69 -1.19
N SER A 9 7.49 -10.87 -2.07
CA SER A 9 8.02 -9.54 -2.38
C SER A 9 7.95 -8.62 -1.17
N VAL A 10 6.79 -8.55 -0.52
CA VAL A 10 6.58 -7.68 0.66
C VAL A 10 7.47 -8.13 1.82
N GLU A 11 7.64 -9.44 2.04
CA GLU A 11 8.55 -9.97 3.06
C GLU A 11 10.01 -9.60 2.79
N ARG A 12 10.44 -9.69 1.53
CA ARG A 12 11.79 -9.27 1.12
C ARG A 12 12.01 -7.79 1.41
N ASP A 13 11.04 -6.95 1.05
CA ASP A 13 11.14 -5.50 1.25
C ASP A 13 11.08 -5.14 2.74
N CYS A 14 10.24 -5.83 3.52
CA CYS A 14 10.21 -5.67 4.99
C CYS A 14 11.54 -6.04 5.65
N ASN A 15 12.27 -7.00 5.09
CA ASN A 15 13.58 -7.39 5.60
C ASN A 15 14.67 -6.36 5.29
N SER A 16 14.52 -5.56 4.23
CA SER A 16 15.46 -4.50 3.85
C SER A 16 15.18 -3.14 4.49
N LEU A 17 14.02 -2.98 5.15
CA LEU A 17 13.65 -1.77 5.90
C LEU A 17 14.70 -1.42 6.97
N LYS A 18 15.12 -0.16 6.96
CA LYS A 18 15.99 0.45 7.99
C LYS A 18 15.19 1.25 8.99
N ASP A 19 14.24 2.04 8.49
CA ASP A 19 13.39 2.94 9.27
C ASP A 19 11.95 2.38 9.33
N TYR A 20 11.23 2.69 10.41
CA TYR A 20 9.82 2.31 10.66
C TYR A 20 9.51 0.80 10.54
N LYS A 21 10.52 -0.07 10.57
CA LYS A 21 10.34 -1.51 10.34
C LYS A 21 9.30 -2.12 11.29
N LYS A 22 9.35 -1.76 12.57
CA LYS A 22 8.46 -2.34 13.57
C LYS A 22 7.02 -1.90 13.33
N GLU A 23 6.84 -0.64 13.00
CA GLU A 23 5.56 0.01 12.75
C GLU A 23 4.92 -0.51 11.46
N ILE A 24 5.70 -0.61 10.38
CA ILE A 24 5.25 -1.17 9.11
C ILE A 24 4.81 -2.63 9.29
N LEU A 25 5.59 -3.46 10.00
CA LEU A 25 5.23 -4.85 10.28
C LEU A 25 3.90 -4.99 11.05
N GLN A 26 3.54 -4.02 11.90
CA GLN A 26 2.26 -4.01 12.62
C GLN A 26 1.08 -3.62 11.71
N CYS A 27 1.35 -2.95 10.60
CA CYS A 27 0.34 -2.53 9.64
C CYS A 27 0.04 -3.61 8.58
N LEU A 28 0.90 -4.61 8.43
CA LEU A 28 0.76 -5.63 7.38
C LEU A 28 -0.52 -6.43 7.53
N LEU A 29 -1.14 -6.71 6.38
CA LEU A 29 -2.33 -7.53 6.23
C LEU A 29 -2.05 -8.69 5.31
N GLU A 30 -2.94 -9.68 5.34
CA GLU A 30 -2.99 -10.71 4.32
C GLU A 30 -3.29 -10.06 2.95
N PRO A 31 -2.42 -10.20 1.93
CA PRO A 31 -2.60 -9.48 0.67
C PRO A 31 -3.93 -9.79 -0.01
N SER A 32 -4.61 -8.74 -0.46
CA SER A 32 -5.89 -8.84 -1.15
C SER A 32 -5.94 -7.85 -2.32
N LEU A 33 -6.69 -8.18 -3.37
CA LEU A 33 -6.87 -7.28 -4.51
C LEU A 33 -7.99 -6.28 -4.22
N GLY A 34 -7.73 -5.01 -4.47
CA GLY A 34 -8.72 -3.94 -4.50
C GLY A 34 -8.75 -3.26 -5.87
N ASN A 35 -9.94 -2.82 -6.29
CA ASN A 35 -10.10 -1.90 -7.40
C ASN A 35 -10.17 -0.50 -6.81
N PHE A 36 -9.25 0.37 -7.22
CA PHE A 36 -9.13 1.74 -6.76
C PHE A 36 -9.44 2.69 -7.90
N GLU A 37 -9.96 3.86 -7.58
CA GLU A 37 -10.02 4.99 -8.51
C GLU A 37 -8.87 5.96 -8.18
N ASP A 38 -8.08 6.33 -9.19
CA ASP A 38 -7.04 7.36 -9.03
C ASP A 38 -7.62 8.79 -9.13
N MET A 39 -6.79 9.80 -8.87
CA MET A 39 -7.21 11.21 -8.93
C MET A 39 -7.64 11.69 -10.32
N SER A 40 -7.41 10.89 -11.36
CA SER A 40 -7.86 11.16 -12.74
C SER A 40 -9.17 10.46 -13.09
N GLY A 41 -9.75 9.69 -12.15
CA GLY A 41 -10.95 8.87 -12.38
C GLY A 41 -10.64 7.54 -13.09
N THR A 42 -9.38 7.10 -13.12
CA THR A 42 -8.99 5.84 -13.74
C THR A 42 -9.07 4.71 -12.72
N GLU A 43 -9.71 3.60 -13.09
CA GLU A 43 -9.68 2.38 -12.29
C GLU A 43 -8.31 1.70 -12.37
N VAL A 44 -7.70 1.46 -11.22
CA VAL A 44 -6.42 0.77 -11.06
C VAL A 44 -6.61 -0.41 -10.11
N LYS A 45 -6.13 -1.59 -10.51
CA LYS A 45 -6.18 -2.79 -9.67
C LYS A 45 -4.88 -2.94 -8.89
N LEU A 46 -4.96 -2.84 -7.58
CA LEU A 46 -3.81 -2.83 -6.68
C LEU A 46 -3.93 -3.92 -5.61
N TRP A 47 -2.79 -4.40 -5.13
CA TRP A 47 -2.75 -5.25 -3.95
C TRP A 47 -2.77 -4.40 -2.70
N ILE A 48 -3.73 -4.61 -1.82
CA ILE A 48 -3.73 -4.09 -0.45
C ILE A 48 -2.85 -5.01 0.38
N ILE A 49 -1.77 -4.46 0.95
CA ILE A 49 -0.78 -5.22 1.71
C ILE A 49 -0.67 -4.77 3.17
N GLY A 50 -1.21 -3.59 3.50
CA GLY A 50 -1.16 -3.07 4.84
C GLY A 50 -2.22 -2.00 5.07
N ARG A 51 -2.48 -1.71 6.34
CA ARG A 51 -3.42 -0.68 6.77
C ARG A 51 -2.90 0.01 8.02
N LYS A 52 -3.01 1.33 8.02
CA LYS A 52 -2.81 2.18 9.17
C LYS A 52 -3.97 3.17 9.22
N GLU A 53 -4.80 3.07 10.26
CA GLU A 53 -6.02 3.86 10.43
C GLU A 53 -6.98 3.74 9.23
N GLU A 54 -7.35 4.85 8.57
CA GLU A 54 -8.11 4.85 7.32
C GLU A 54 -7.27 4.59 6.06
N TYR A 55 -5.94 4.70 6.15
CA TYR A 55 -5.05 4.56 5.02
C TYR A 55 -4.65 3.10 4.77
N LEU A 56 -4.50 2.79 3.49
CA LEU A 56 -4.08 1.50 2.96
C LEU A 56 -2.72 1.67 2.31
N ILE A 57 -1.85 0.70 2.54
CA ILE A 57 -0.61 0.54 1.79
C ILE A 57 -0.89 -0.43 0.66
N THR A 58 -0.56 -0.02 -0.55
CA THR A 58 -0.79 -0.82 -1.76
C THR A 58 0.52 -1.20 -2.45
N LEU A 59 0.48 -2.27 -3.25
CA LEU A 59 1.52 -2.65 -4.18
C LEU A 59 0.91 -2.76 -5.59
N ASN A 60 1.48 -2.02 -6.53
CA ASN A 60 1.20 -2.16 -7.95
C ASN A 60 2.12 -3.23 -8.54
N PRO A 61 1.59 -4.38 -8.98
CA PRO A 61 2.39 -5.47 -9.50
C PRO A 61 3.00 -5.19 -10.89
N GLU A 62 2.48 -4.21 -11.63
CA GLU A 62 2.90 -3.93 -13.02
C GLU A 62 4.23 -3.18 -13.06
N ASN A 63 4.45 -2.30 -12.08
CA ASN A 63 5.63 -1.45 -12.00
C ASN A 63 6.43 -1.65 -10.69
N ALA A 64 6.01 -2.60 -9.85
CA ALA A 64 6.60 -2.90 -8.54
C ALA A 64 6.69 -1.67 -7.61
N LYS A 65 5.77 -0.72 -7.76
CA LYS A 65 5.69 0.46 -6.90
C LYS A 65 4.73 0.24 -5.75
N TYR A 66 5.09 0.78 -4.60
CA TYR A 66 4.19 0.88 -3.46
C TYR A 66 3.27 2.08 -3.64
N GLY A 67 2.24 2.20 -2.82
CA GLY A 67 1.31 3.29 -2.93
C GLY A 67 0.50 3.47 -1.68
N VAL A 68 -0.26 4.57 -1.66
CA VAL A 68 -1.20 4.86 -0.59
C VAL A 68 -2.59 4.97 -1.19
N GLY A 69 -3.55 4.34 -0.53
CA GLY A 69 -4.96 4.55 -0.80
C GLY A 69 -5.75 4.71 0.49
N PHE A 70 -7.04 4.91 0.37
CA PHE A 70 -7.96 4.89 1.51
C PHE A 70 -9.33 4.46 1.04
N LYS A 71 -10.21 4.15 1.99
CA LYS A 71 -11.62 3.88 1.70
C LYS A 71 -12.46 5.10 2.05
N ASN A 72 -13.18 5.65 1.08
CA ASN A 72 -14.03 6.81 1.32
C ASN A 72 -15.32 6.42 2.08
N ILE A 73 -16.13 7.42 2.44
CA ILE A 73 -17.41 7.22 3.15
C ILE A 73 -18.45 6.42 2.35
N TYR A 74 -18.28 6.33 1.03
CA TYR A 74 -19.14 5.57 0.12
C TYR A 74 -18.65 4.12 -0.08
N ASN A 75 -17.65 3.67 0.68
CA ASN A 75 -17.00 2.37 0.55
C ASN A 75 -16.21 2.15 -0.75
N GLU A 76 -15.82 3.21 -1.45
CA GLU A 76 -14.97 3.15 -2.63
C GLU A 76 -13.51 3.32 -2.23
N TYR A 77 -12.62 2.60 -2.90
CA TYR A 77 -11.19 2.74 -2.69
C TYR A 77 -10.63 3.84 -3.59
N ILE A 78 -9.95 4.80 -2.98
CA ILE A 78 -9.32 5.92 -3.68
C ILE A 78 -7.81 5.76 -3.60
N TYR A 79 -7.13 5.91 -4.73
CA TYR A 79 -5.68 5.82 -4.84
C TYR A 79 -5.03 7.19 -4.85
N LEU A 80 -4.07 7.40 -3.94
CA LEU A 80 -3.37 8.68 -3.77
C LEU A 80 -2.08 8.76 -4.59
N GLY A 81 -1.55 7.63 -5.04
CA GLY A 81 -0.40 7.59 -5.95
C GLY A 81 0.69 6.61 -5.56
N ASP A 82 1.58 6.39 -6.53
CA ASP A 82 2.74 5.51 -6.44
C ASP A 82 3.89 6.14 -5.61
N ASN A 83 4.65 5.28 -4.95
CA ASN A 83 5.84 5.55 -4.18
C ASN A 83 6.90 4.50 -4.51
N ASP A 84 8.18 4.86 -4.40
CA ASP A 84 9.27 4.01 -4.86
C ASP A 84 9.58 2.84 -3.89
N SER A 85 9.22 2.97 -2.61
CA SER A 85 9.41 1.92 -1.62
C SER A 85 8.28 1.82 -0.60
N LEU A 86 8.27 0.70 0.13
CA LEU A 86 7.34 0.46 1.23
C LEU A 86 7.50 1.49 2.36
N SER A 87 8.74 1.91 2.67
CA SER A 87 8.99 2.97 3.64
C SER A 87 8.43 4.31 3.18
N ASP A 88 8.61 4.67 1.92
CA ASP A 88 8.11 5.95 1.38
C ASP A 88 6.58 6.01 1.47
N ALA A 89 5.89 4.92 1.10
CA ALA A 89 4.44 4.84 1.23
C ALA A 89 3.99 4.99 2.70
N TYR A 90 4.73 4.43 3.65
CA TYR A 90 4.44 4.59 5.07
C TYR A 90 4.72 6.02 5.58
N GLU A 91 5.80 6.66 5.12
CA GLU A 91 6.13 8.05 5.44
C GLU A 91 5.03 9.03 4.97
N ILE A 92 4.44 8.79 3.79
CA ILE A 92 3.29 9.56 3.31
C ILE A 92 2.08 9.43 4.23
N ILE A 93 1.89 8.27 4.88
CA ILE A 93 0.78 8.10 5.83
C ILE A 93 1.05 8.92 7.10
N ILE A 94 2.21 8.77 7.73
CA ILE A 94 2.51 9.46 8.99
C ILE A 94 2.61 10.98 8.84
N SER A 95 3.11 11.48 7.70
CA SER A 95 3.18 12.92 7.43
C SER A 95 1.81 13.58 7.24
N ARG A 96 0.74 12.79 7.03
CA ARG A 96 -0.64 13.29 6.97
C ARG A 96 -1.32 13.32 8.34
N GLU A 97 -0.73 12.68 9.35
CA GLU A 97 -1.20 12.67 10.73
C GLU A 97 -0.64 13.86 11.54
N GLU A 98 0.45 14.51 11.08
CA GLU A 98 1.09 15.69 11.69
C GLU A 98 0.45 17.02 11.27
#